data_AF-A0A9P7IXT8-F1
#
_entry.id   AF-A0A9P7IXT8-F1
#
_cell.length_a   1.000
_cell.length_b   1.000
_cell.length_c   1.000
_cell.angle_alpha   90.00
_cell.angle_beta   90.00
_cell.angle_gamma   90.00
#
_symmetry.space_group_name_H-M   'P 1'
#
loop_
_entity.id
_entity.type
_entity.pdbx_description
1 polymer ?
#
loop_
_entity_poly.entity_id
_entity_poly.type
_entity_poly.pdbx_seq_one_letter_code
_entity_poly.pdbx_strand_id
1 'polypeptide(L)'
;MLAPSKETSTKSYLPIAPSTPVKILANALQRMSTQLSDNGDEEHSVNSSSSTQEDLETIIKQLAETSLSKLVSSTPMNSQTDLRHATAHTISPIKKSRTSITNIHPTTTNEVLLLAALHEAEAANAALKKRVIALQASNILNEMYCAKIRSQLAHQESKKQAGNNGGKILGDGLPRLLSGDVFYERVVQFEEAQTRAAAEKRTRTEERKRHAEALADWKKLEDARKAENKARREHYHEALKIWESEKARAKEEKWKLTEKKPTLGKLIAAIPRPKVIVTEECESDGECFDLDDIGSCASDEY
;
A
#
# COMPACT_ATOMS: atom_id res chain seq x y z
N MET A 1 51.53 -12.94 29.90
CA MET A 1 50.07 -12.74 29.78
C MET A 1 49.61 -13.53 28.57
N LEU A 2 48.75 -14.53 28.78
CA LEU A 2 48.31 -15.50 27.76
C LEU A 2 47.20 -14.87 26.90
N ALA A 3 47.34 -14.91 25.58
CA ALA A 3 46.32 -14.43 24.64
C ALA A 3 45.12 -15.39 24.60
N PRO A 4 43.87 -14.90 24.58
CA PRO A 4 42.68 -15.74 24.41
C PRO A 4 42.70 -16.46 23.06
N SER A 5 42.44 -17.78 23.07
CA SER A 5 42.40 -18.63 21.88
C SER A 5 41.17 -18.36 21.00
N LYS A 6 41.35 -18.51 19.67
CA LYS A 6 40.39 -18.14 18.61
C LYS A 6 39.05 -18.92 18.61
N GLU A 7 38.92 -20.01 19.35
CA GLU A 7 37.78 -20.94 19.20
C GLU A 7 36.53 -20.56 20.01
N THR A 8 36.59 -19.58 20.91
CA THR A 8 35.41 -19.16 21.70
C THR A 8 34.70 -17.92 21.14
N SER A 9 35.17 -17.38 20.00
CA SER A 9 34.80 -16.04 19.53
C SER A 9 33.91 -16.03 18.27
N THR A 10 32.91 -16.91 18.16
CA THR A 10 31.93 -16.86 17.06
C THR A 10 30.48 -17.06 17.54
N LYS A 11 30.14 -16.64 18.76
CA LYS A 11 28.73 -16.31 19.03
C LYS A 11 28.45 -14.92 18.48
N SER A 12 28.00 -14.85 17.23
CA SER A 12 27.47 -13.63 16.63
C SER A 12 26.19 -13.25 17.38
N TYR A 13 26.31 -12.38 18.38
CA TYR A 13 25.17 -11.78 19.02
C TYR A 13 24.50 -10.84 18.02
N LEU A 14 23.37 -11.26 17.46
CA LEU A 14 22.49 -10.33 16.77
C LEU A 14 22.05 -9.27 17.79
N PRO A 15 22.10 -7.96 17.46
CA PRO A 15 21.72 -6.88 18.36
C PRO A 15 20.23 -6.91 18.76
N ILE A 16 19.45 -7.83 18.20
CA ILE A 16 18.04 -8.08 18.51
C ILE A 16 17.90 -9.57 18.77
N ALA A 17 17.36 -9.96 19.93
CA ALA A 17 17.05 -11.36 20.20
C ALA A 17 15.98 -11.82 19.18
N PRO A 18 16.28 -12.81 18.31
CA PRO A 18 15.27 -13.27 17.36
C PRO A 18 14.07 -13.84 18.11
N SER A 19 12.87 -13.63 17.57
CA SER A 19 11.65 -14.26 18.08
C SER A 19 11.85 -15.78 18.16
N THR A 20 11.17 -16.42 19.11
CA THR A 20 11.20 -17.87 19.37
C THR A 20 11.20 -18.73 18.09
N PRO A 21 10.32 -18.49 17.08
CA PRO A 21 10.33 -19.28 15.84
C PRO A 21 11.58 -19.06 14.95
N VAL A 22 12.12 -17.83 14.89
CA VAL A 22 13.31 -17.55 14.07
C VAL A 22 14.54 -18.25 14.64
N LYS A 23 14.63 -18.35 15.99
CA LYS A 23 15.69 -19.12 16.65
C LYS A 23 15.62 -20.61 16.30
N ILE A 24 14.41 -21.18 16.32
CA ILE A 24 14.20 -22.60 15.98
C ILE A 24 14.71 -22.89 14.56
N LEU A 25 14.29 -22.08 13.57
CA LEU A 25 14.72 -22.23 12.18
C LEU A 25 16.21 -21.96 11.97
N ALA A 26 16.78 -20.94 12.62
CA ALA A 26 18.20 -20.63 12.51
C ALA A 26 19.08 -21.76 13.06
N ASN A 27 18.71 -22.30 14.23
CA ASN A 27 19.40 -23.45 14.82
C ASN A 27 19.29 -24.69 13.92
N ALA A 28 18.11 -24.94 13.34
CA ALA A 28 17.90 -26.03 12.40
C ALA A 28 18.82 -25.93 11.18
N LEU A 29 18.82 -24.77 10.50
CA LEU A 29 19.67 -24.52 9.33
C LEU A 29 21.16 -24.62 9.67
N GLN A 30 21.56 -24.14 10.85
CA GLN A 30 22.94 -24.27 11.31
C GLN A 30 23.34 -25.73 11.51
N ARG A 31 22.48 -26.56 12.12
CA ARG A 31 22.73 -28.01 12.31
C ARG A 31 22.85 -28.73 10.97
N MET A 32 21.96 -28.43 10.02
CA MET A 32 22.02 -28.98 8.66
C MET A 32 23.31 -28.56 7.93
N SER A 33 23.73 -27.31 8.08
CA SER A 33 24.97 -26.82 7.48
C SER A 33 26.21 -27.51 8.03
N THR A 34 26.27 -27.79 9.35
CA THR A 34 27.40 -28.49 9.94
C THR A 34 27.49 -29.95 9.51
N GLN A 35 26.35 -30.63 9.33
CA GLN A 35 26.30 -32.01 8.86
C GLN A 35 26.78 -32.16 7.40
N LEU A 36 26.61 -31.14 6.56
CA LEU A 36 27.09 -31.15 5.17
C LEU A 36 28.60 -30.98 5.05
N SER A 37 29.25 -30.33 6.02
CA SER A 37 30.70 -30.08 5.98
C SER A 37 31.55 -31.24 6.55
N ASP A 38 30.93 -32.17 7.27
CA ASP A 38 31.63 -33.25 8.00
C ASP A 38 31.73 -34.58 7.22
N ASN A 39 31.05 -34.68 6.06
CA ASN A 39 31.05 -35.90 5.23
C ASN A 39 32.30 -36.02 4.32
N GLY A 40 33.46 -35.54 4.78
CA GLY A 40 34.67 -35.38 3.97
C GLY A 40 35.44 -36.66 3.66
N ASP A 41 35.51 -37.66 4.54
CA ASP A 41 36.56 -38.70 4.43
C ASP A 41 36.21 -40.12 4.94
N GLU A 42 34.94 -40.55 5.04
CA GLU A 42 34.62 -41.94 5.45
C GLU A 42 33.49 -42.58 4.61
N GLU A 43 33.85 -43.65 3.87
CA GLU A 43 32.94 -44.49 3.07
C GLU A 43 32.04 -45.38 3.97
N HIS A 44 30.99 -44.82 4.58
CA HIS A 44 29.88 -45.63 5.10
C HIS A 44 28.52 -44.97 4.80
N SER A 45 28.11 -45.13 3.53
CA SER A 45 26.77 -44.88 3.02
C SER A 45 25.78 -45.90 3.59
N VAL A 46 24.68 -45.43 4.20
CA VAL A 46 23.29 -46.02 4.15
C VAL A 46 22.35 -45.43 5.23
N ASN A 47 22.82 -44.82 6.33
CA ASN A 47 21.93 -44.38 7.44
C ASN A 47 21.62 -42.87 7.54
N SER A 48 22.09 -42.02 6.62
CA SER A 48 22.03 -40.56 6.77
C SER A 48 20.65 -39.93 6.57
N SER A 49 19.69 -40.65 5.97
CA SER A 49 18.37 -40.10 5.64
C SER A 49 17.39 -40.03 6.82
N SER A 50 17.47 -40.96 7.78
CA SER A 50 16.51 -41.02 8.90
C SER A 50 16.68 -39.87 9.89
N SER A 51 17.93 -39.44 10.17
CA SER A 51 18.17 -38.39 11.19
C SER A 51 17.61 -37.02 10.76
N THR A 52 17.68 -36.70 9.47
CA THR A 52 17.14 -35.42 8.95
C THR A 52 15.62 -35.35 9.06
N GLN A 53 14.92 -36.48 8.91
CA GLN A 53 13.47 -36.53 9.03
C GLN A 53 13.03 -36.35 10.49
N GLU A 54 13.70 -37.02 11.44
CA GLU A 54 13.43 -36.86 12.88
C GLU A 54 13.70 -35.41 13.33
N ASP A 55 14.78 -34.79 12.83
CA ASP A 55 15.09 -33.39 13.09
C ASP A 55 13.96 -32.47 12.56
N LEU A 56 13.46 -32.69 11.34
CA LEU A 56 12.34 -31.92 10.79
C LEU A 56 11.06 -32.08 11.60
N GLU A 57 10.72 -33.29 12.04
CA GLU A 57 9.56 -33.52 12.90
C GLU A 57 9.69 -32.81 14.26
N THR A 58 10.89 -32.78 14.84
CA THR A 58 11.13 -32.03 16.08
C THR A 58 10.95 -30.53 15.87
N ILE A 59 11.41 -29.99 14.74
CA ILE A 59 11.26 -28.58 14.37
C ILE A 59 9.78 -28.23 14.17
N ILE A 60 9.03 -29.09 13.47
CA ILE A 60 7.58 -28.95 13.26
C ILE A 60 6.85 -28.87 14.60
N LYS A 61 7.17 -29.77 15.55
CA LYS A 61 6.60 -29.75 16.91
C LYS A 61 6.94 -28.46 17.65
N GLN A 62 8.21 -28.04 17.62
CA GLN A 62 8.64 -26.79 18.24
C GLN A 62 7.96 -25.56 17.63
N LEU A 63 7.79 -25.53 16.31
CA LEU A 63 7.08 -24.44 15.62
C LEU A 63 5.59 -24.43 15.94
N ALA A 64 4.97 -25.60 16.13
CA ALA A 64 3.58 -25.73 16.54
C ALA A 64 3.29 -25.14 17.94
N GLU A 65 4.30 -25.06 18.80
CA GLU A 65 4.20 -24.40 20.12
C GLU A 65 4.39 -22.88 20.05
N THR A 66 4.76 -22.33 18.88
CA THR A 66 4.96 -20.88 18.70
C THR A 66 3.75 -20.19 18.07
N SER A 67 3.85 -18.87 17.91
CA SER A 67 2.89 -18.07 17.13
C SER A 67 2.74 -18.50 15.67
N LEU A 68 3.65 -19.34 15.15
CA LEU A 68 3.58 -19.90 13.79
C LEU A 68 2.81 -21.21 13.71
N SER A 69 2.15 -21.64 14.79
CA SER A 69 1.38 -22.90 14.83
C SER A 69 0.37 -23.04 13.69
N LYS A 70 -0.26 -21.93 13.29
CA LYS A 70 -1.23 -21.87 12.19
C LYS A 70 -0.62 -22.12 10.80
N LEU A 71 0.69 -21.91 10.62
CA LEU A 71 1.39 -22.23 9.37
C LEU A 71 1.74 -23.71 9.27
N VAL A 72 1.91 -24.38 10.41
CA VAL A 72 2.27 -25.79 10.50
C VAL A 72 1.02 -26.68 10.52
N SER A 73 -0.11 -26.14 10.99
CA SER A 73 -1.38 -26.87 11.00
C SER A 73 -1.87 -27.17 9.57
N SER A 74 -2.44 -28.35 9.37
CA SER A 74 -3.10 -28.75 8.12
C SER A 74 -4.43 -28.01 7.86
N THR A 75 -4.90 -27.20 8.79
CA THR A 75 -6.14 -26.43 8.65
C THR A 75 -5.93 -25.25 7.70
N PRO A 76 -6.85 -25.00 6.75
CA PRO A 76 -6.75 -23.86 5.84
C PRO A 76 -6.82 -22.55 6.63
N MET A 77 -6.02 -21.56 6.21
CA MET A 77 -6.04 -20.23 6.82
C MET A 77 -7.39 -19.54 6.60
N ASN A 78 -8.01 -19.09 7.69
CA ASN A 78 -9.22 -18.27 7.68
C ASN A 78 -8.91 -16.78 7.89
N SER A 79 -9.92 -15.92 7.78
CA SER A 79 -9.76 -14.46 7.92
C SER A 79 -9.28 -14.04 9.32
N GLN A 80 -9.53 -14.87 10.33
CA GLN A 80 -9.12 -14.66 11.73
C GLN A 80 -7.71 -15.16 12.05
N THR A 81 -6.95 -15.64 11.05
CA THR A 81 -5.56 -16.03 11.24
C THR A 81 -4.66 -14.80 11.41
N ASP A 82 -4.52 -14.37 12.67
CA ASP A 82 -3.64 -13.27 13.01
C ASP A 82 -2.16 -13.69 12.96
N LEU A 83 -1.47 -13.30 11.89
CA LEU A 83 -0.03 -13.47 11.72
C LEU A 83 0.65 -12.12 11.98
N ARG A 84 0.60 -11.62 13.22
CA ARG A 84 1.35 -10.40 13.59
C ARG A 84 2.82 -10.74 13.73
N HIS A 85 3.60 -10.47 12.70
CA HIS A 85 5.05 -10.75 12.72
C HIS A 85 5.96 -9.55 12.49
N ALA A 86 5.42 -8.34 12.31
CA ALA A 86 6.25 -7.17 12.13
C ALA A 86 6.15 -6.24 13.34
N THR A 87 7.02 -6.42 14.32
CA THR A 87 7.40 -5.29 15.18
C THR A 87 8.24 -4.35 14.31
N ALA A 88 7.58 -3.42 13.64
CA ALA A 88 8.25 -2.33 12.94
C ALA A 88 8.98 -1.49 14.00
N HIS A 89 10.25 -1.82 14.25
CA HIS A 89 11.08 -0.99 15.10
C HIS A 89 11.27 0.35 14.41
N THR A 90 10.98 1.43 15.11
CA THR A 90 11.18 2.79 14.60
C THR A 90 12.63 2.97 14.20
N ILE A 91 12.89 3.21 12.90
CA ILE A 91 14.23 3.61 12.47
C ILE A 91 14.48 4.98 13.09
N SER A 92 15.51 5.06 13.93
CA SER A 92 15.97 6.35 14.47
C SER A 92 16.16 7.35 13.33
N PRO A 93 15.62 8.58 13.44
CA PRO A 93 15.78 9.59 12.39
C PRO A 93 17.24 9.73 11.98
N ILE A 94 17.49 9.92 10.67
CA ILE A 94 18.82 10.24 10.16
C ILE A 94 19.21 11.62 10.71
N LYS A 95 19.86 11.64 11.88
CA LYS A 95 20.45 12.85 12.44
C LYS A 95 21.58 13.26 11.51
N LYS A 96 21.44 14.41 10.85
CA LYS A 96 22.56 15.08 10.19
C LYS A 96 23.57 15.40 11.30
N SER A 97 24.76 14.79 11.24
CA SER A 97 25.82 15.10 12.21
C SER A 97 26.06 16.62 12.20
N ARG A 98 26.10 17.23 13.39
CA ARG A 98 26.21 18.70 13.54
C ARG A 98 27.60 19.22 13.19
N THR A 99 28.59 18.34 13.06
CA THR A 99 29.95 18.68 12.66
C THR A 99 30.24 17.99 11.34
N SER A 100 30.33 18.76 10.26
CA SER A 100 30.76 18.22 8.96
C SER A 100 32.17 17.68 9.13
N ILE A 101 32.33 16.36 9.05
CA ILE A 101 33.61 15.65 9.16
C ILE A 101 34.64 16.19 8.14
N THR A 102 34.14 16.77 7.05
CA THR A 102 34.90 17.52 6.04
C THR A 102 35.70 18.70 6.59
N ASN A 103 35.41 19.19 7.80
CA ASN A 103 36.08 20.34 8.40
C ASN A 103 37.30 19.95 9.26
N ILE A 104 37.56 18.65 9.45
CA ILE A 104 38.70 18.18 10.24
C ILE A 104 39.91 18.10 9.30
N HIS A 105 40.95 18.89 9.59
CA HIS A 105 42.22 18.82 8.89
C HIS A 105 43.19 17.92 9.68
N PRO A 106 43.51 16.71 9.20
CA PRO A 106 44.44 15.84 9.89
C PRO A 106 45.87 16.38 9.80
N THR A 107 46.55 16.44 10.94
CA THR A 107 47.94 16.87 11.09
C THR A 107 48.90 15.68 11.14
N THR A 108 48.42 14.53 11.63
CA THR A 108 49.25 13.33 11.82
C THR A 108 48.81 12.19 10.89
N THR A 109 49.74 11.26 10.60
CA THR A 109 49.44 10.06 9.77
C THR A 109 48.36 9.18 10.41
N ASN A 110 48.35 9.09 11.74
CA ASN A 110 47.32 8.36 12.48
C ASN A 110 45.93 8.99 12.32
N GLU A 111 45.84 10.33 12.34
CA GLU A 111 44.57 11.04 12.10
C GLU A 111 44.03 10.76 10.69
N VAL A 112 44.89 10.68 9.67
CA VAL A 112 44.49 10.31 8.30
C VAL A 112 43.88 8.91 8.27
N LEU A 113 44.52 7.94 8.92
CA LEU A 113 44.03 6.55 8.98
C LEU A 113 42.69 6.46 9.72
N LEU A 114 42.56 7.16 10.85
CA LEU A 114 41.32 7.20 11.63
C LEU A 114 40.17 7.86 10.86
N LEU A 115 40.43 8.95 10.12
CA LEU A 115 39.42 9.58 9.26
C LEU A 115 38.99 8.67 8.12
N ALA A 116 39.92 7.94 7.50
CA ALA A 116 39.59 6.96 6.46
C ALA A 116 38.70 5.82 7.01
N ALA A 117 39.07 5.24 8.15
CA ALA A 117 38.28 4.21 8.82
C ALA A 117 36.89 4.73 9.24
N LEU A 118 36.80 5.98 9.69
CA LEU A 118 35.54 6.63 10.03
C LEU A 118 34.65 6.81 8.80
N HIS A 119 35.18 7.29 7.67
CA HIS A 119 34.44 7.42 6.42
C HIS A 119 33.91 6.07 5.91
N GLU A 120 34.74 5.02 5.97
CA GLU A 120 34.33 3.67 5.59
C GLU A 120 33.19 3.17 6.50
N ALA A 121 33.33 3.31 7.82
CA ALA A 121 32.30 2.92 8.78
C ALA A 121 31.00 3.72 8.58
N GLU A 122 31.07 5.01 8.26
CA GLU A 122 29.90 5.83 7.94
C GLU A 122 29.22 5.40 6.64
N ALA A 123 29.99 5.12 5.59
CA ALA A 123 29.47 4.62 4.32
C ALA A 123 28.78 3.26 4.51
N ALA A 124 29.39 2.34 5.26
CA ALA A 124 28.80 1.04 5.61
C ALA A 124 27.51 1.21 6.42
N ASN A 125 27.49 2.07 7.44
CA ASN A 125 26.29 2.37 8.22
C ASN A 125 25.18 3.01 7.37
N ALA A 126 25.52 3.89 6.43
CA ALA A 126 24.57 4.49 5.51
C ALA A 126 23.96 3.43 4.58
N ALA A 127 24.77 2.50 4.06
CA ALA A 127 24.29 1.38 3.26
C ALA A 127 23.35 0.45 4.05
N LEU A 128 23.73 0.10 5.29
CA LEU A 128 22.87 -0.70 6.19
C LEU A 128 21.54 0.00 6.49
N LYS A 129 21.54 1.30 6.77
CA LYS A 129 20.31 2.08 6.98
C LYS A 129 19.40 2.05 5.75
N LYS A 130 19.95 2.26 4.55
CA LYS A 130 19.18 2.15 3.29
C LYS A 130 18.56 0.76 3.13
N ARG A 131 19.31 -0.30 3.43
CA ARG A 131 18.80 -1.69 3.40
C ARG A 131 17.67 -1.91 4.40
N VAL A 132 17.82 -1.41 5.63
CA VAL A 132 16.75 -1.51 6.65
C VAL A 132 15.49 -0.77 6.22
N ILE A 133 15.62 0.44 5.64
CA ILE A 133 14.47 1.17 5.08
C ILE A 133 13.78 0.35 3.99
N ALA A 134 14.54 -0.23 3.06
CA ALA A 134 13.98 -1.08 2.01
C ALA A 134 13.22 -2.30 2.57
N LEU A 135 13.80 -2.98 3.56
CA LEU A 135 13.16 -4.12 4.24
C LEU A 135 11.89 -3.72 4.99
N GLN A 136 11.88 -2.54 5.62
CA GLN A 136 10.68 -2.02 6.27
C GLN A 136 9.59 -1.67 5.25
N ALA A 137 9.96 -1.01 4.16
CA ALA A 137 9.03 -0.69 3.08
C ALA A 137 8.40 -1.97 2.49
N SER A 138 9.20 -3.02 2.22
CA SER A 138 8.68 -4.29 1.75
C SER A 138 7.75 -4.96 2.76
N ASN A 139 8.07 -4.88 4.06
CA ASN A 139 7.22 -5.45 5.11
C ASN A 139 5.87 -4.73 5.20
N ILE A 140 5.85 -3.40 5.12
CA ILE A 140 4.61 -2.60 5.11
C ILE A 140 3.75 -2.96 3.90
N LEU A 141 4.36 -3.07 2.71
CA LEU A 141 3.64 -3.47 1.50
C LEU A 141 3.05 -4.88 1.62
N ASN A 142 3.83 -5.83 2.16
CA ASN A 142 3.35 -7.18 2.41
C ASN A 142 2.21 -7.21 3.43
N GLU A 143 2.27 -6.39 4.47
CA GLU A 143 1.20 -6.26 5.46
C GLU A 143 -0.09 -5.72 4.82
N MET A 144 0.01 -4.66 4.01
CA MET A 144 -1.12 -4.11 3.26
C MET A 144 -1.74 -5.14 2.30
N TYR A 145 -0.89 -5.89 1.60
CA TYR A 145 -1.34 -6.96 0.70
C TYR A 145 -2.06 -8.08 1.45
N CYS A 146 -1.46 -8.57 2.54
CA CYS A 146 -2.08 -9.57 3.41
C CYS A 146 -3.40 -9.06 4.01
N ALA A 147 -3.49 -7.79 4.40
CA ALA A 147 -4.74 -7.19 4.86
C ALA A 147 -5.82 -7.19 3.78
N LYS A 148 -5.47 -6.88 2.52
CA LYS A 148 -6.38 -6.96 1.37
C LYS A 148 -6.86 -8.41 1.11
N ILE A 149 -5.96 -9.39 1.16
CA ILE A 149 -6.36 -10.80 1.01
C ILE A 149 -7.29 -11.21 2.15
N ARG A 150 -6.97 -10.85 3.40
CA ARG A 150 -7.81 -11.18 4.55
C ARG A 150 -9.20 -10.56 4.44
N SER A 151 -9.32 -9.32 3.96
CA SER A 151 -10.63 -8.69 3.77
C SER A 151 -11.43 -9.36 2.66
N GLN A 152 -10.80 -9.74 1.55
CA GLN A 152 -11.44 -10.53 0.48
C GLN A 152 -11.91 -11.89 1.01
N LEU A 153 -11.08 -12.57 1.79
CA LEU A 153 -11.40 -13.87 2.35
C LEU A 153 -12.52 -13.76 3.39
N ALA A 154 -12.50 -12.74 4.25
CA ALA A 154 -13.59 -12.44 5.18
C ALA A 154 -14.91 -12.16 4.44
N HIS A 155 -14.87 -11.42 3.33
CA HIS A 155 -16.04 -11.16 2.50
C HIS A 155 -16.56 -12.44 1.82
N GLN A 156 -15.68 -13.32 1.35
CA GLN A 156 -16.09 -14.60 0.79
C GLN A 156 -16.68 -15.52 1.85
N GLU A 157 -16.08 -15.58 3.04
CA GLU A 157 -16.59 -16.34 4.19
C GLU A 157 -17.96 -15.81 4.62
N SER A 158 -18.13 -14.49 4.73
CA SER A 158 -19.40 -13.87 5.09
C SER A 158 -20.46 -14.09 4.00
N LYS A 159 -20.10 -14.01 2.72
CA LYS A 159 -21.01 -14.30 1.61
C LYS A 159 -21.41 -15.78 1.57
N LYS A 160 -20.51 -16.71 1.86
CA LYS A 160 -20.84 -18.14 1.97
C LYS A 160 -21.78 -18.41 3.15
N GLN A 161 -21.54 -17.74 4.28
CA GLN A 161 -22.43 -17.83 5.44
C GLN A 161 -23.80 -17.18 5.17
N ALA A 162 -23.82 -16.01 4.55
CA ALA A 162 -25.04 -15.28 4.21
C ALA A 162 -25.83 -15.93 3.09
N GLY A 163 -25.19 -16.50 2.06
CA GLY A 163 -25.85 -17.21 0.96
C GLY A 163 -26.68 -18.42 1.40
N ASN A 164 -26.35 -19.01 2.56
CA ASN A 164 -27.16 -20.07 3.16
C ASN A 164 -28.42 -19.55 3.89
N ASN A 165 -28.43 -18.27 4.27
CA ASN A 165 -29.43 -17.67 5.18
C ASN A 165 -30.23 -16.51 4.56
N GLY A 166 -29.77 -15.88 3.48
CA GLY A 166 -30.28 -14.61 2.94
C GLY A 166 -31.62 -14.67 2.20
N GLY A 167 -32.25 -15.84 2.11
CA GLY A 167 -33.56 -16.02 1.48
C GLY A 167 -34.57 -16.78 2.34
N LYS A 168 -34.23 -17.13 3.59
CA LYS A 168 -35.11 -17.93 4.44
C LYS A 168 -35.79 -17.03 5.46
N ILE A 169 -37.12 -17.04 5.45
CA ILE A 169 -38.02 -16.39 6.43
C ILE A 169 -37.70 -16.83 7.89
N LEU A 170 -36.97 -17.94 8.05
CA LEU A 170 -36.51 -18.49 9.32
C LEU A 170 -34.98 -18.70 9.25
N GLY A 171 -34.22 -17.66 9.61
CA GLY A 171 -32.74 -17.67 9.60
C GLY A 171 -32.10 -18.66 10.59
N ASP A 172 -32.87 -19.19 11.53
CA ASP A 172 -32.41 -20.07 12.61
C ASP A 172 -32.10 -21.50 12.13
N GLY A 173 -32.60 -21.91 10.95
CA GLY A 173 -32.43 -23.27 10.42
C GLY A 173 -33.16 -24.38 11.20
N LEU A 174 -33.81 -24.07 12.33
CA LEU A 174 -34.63 -25.02 13.07
C LEU A 174 -36.03 -25.17 12.43
N PRO A 175 -36.54 -26.42 12.31
CA PRO A 175 -37.92 -26.65 11.92
C PRO A 175 -38.85 -26.12 13.02
N ARG A 176 -39.53 -25.01 12.75
CA ARG A 176 -40.60 -24.49 13.61
C ARG A 176 -41.95 -24.94 13.05
N LEU A 177 -42.79 -25.47 13.92
CA LEU A 177 -44.20 -25.67 13.61
C LEU A 177 -44.86 -24.29 13.55
N LEU A 178 -44.98 -23.75 12.35
CA LEU A 178 -45.58 -22.45 12.11
C LEU A 178 -47.10 -22.61 12.14
N SER A 179 -47.75 -22.13 13.20
CA SER A 179 -49.18 -21.86 13.19
C SER A 179 -49.48 -20.83 12.10
N GLY A 180 -50.52 -21.06 11.29
CA GLY A 180 -50.75 -20.36 10.02
C GLY A 180 -50.69 -18.82 10.07
N ASP A 181 -51.24 -18.22 11.13
CA ASP A 181 -51.37 -16.76 11.22
C ASP A 181 -50.04 -16.04 11.42
N VAL A 182 -49.19 -16.52 12.33
CA VAL A 182 -47.87 -15.93 12.62
C VAL A 182 -46.92 -16.05 11.43
N PHE A 183 -47.05 -17.12 10.65
CA PHE A 183 -46.29 -17.27 9.42
C PHE A 183 -46.75 -16.28 8.35
N TYR A 184 -48.06 -16.17 8.15
CA TYR A 184 -48.63 -15.27 7.17
C TYR A 184 -48.20 -13.82 7.43
N GLU A 185 -48.29 -13.34 8.67
CA GLU A 185 -47.82 -11.99 9.05
C GLU A 185 -46.33 -11.78 8.72
N ARG A 186 -45.48 -12.78 8.98
CA ARG A 186 -44.04 -12.69 8.65
C ARG A 186 -43.77 -12.66 7.15
N VAL A 187 -44.52 -13.43 6.36
CA VAL A 187 -44.41 -13.42 4.89
C VAL A 187 -44.81 -12.05 4.35
N VAL A 188 -45.92 -11.48 4.83
CA VAL A 188 -46.37 -10.13 4.43
C VAL A 188 -45.32 -9.07 4.79
N GLN A 189 -44.81 -9.07 6.02
CA GLN A 189 -43.76 -8.13 6.42
C GLN A 189 -42.48 -8.27 5.59
N PHE A 190 -42.12 -9.50 5.21
CA PHE A 190 -40.97 -9.77 4.37
C PHE A 190 -41.17 -9.26 2.93
N GLU A 191 -42.34 -9.47 2.34
CA GLU A 191 -42.69 -8.92 1.02
C GLU A 191 -42.73 -7.39 1.02
N GLU A 192 -43.30 -6.78 2.06
CA GLU A 192 -43.29 -5.33 2.25
C GLU A 192 -41.87 -4.78 2.45
N ALA A 193 -40.99 -5.50 3.14
CA ALA A 193 -39.60 -5.12 3.29
C ALA A 193 -38.84 -5.24 1.95
N GLN A 194 -39.05 -6.31 1.18
CA GLN A 194 -38.44 -6.48 -0.14
C GLN A 194 -38.89 -5.42 -1.14
N THR A 195 -40.19 -5.10 -1.15
CA THR A 195 -40.73 -4.06 -2.04
C THR A 195 -40.20 -2.68 -1.69
N ARG A 196 -40.10 -2.33 -0.40
CA ARG A 196 -39.44 -1.10 0.06
C ARG A 196 -37.97 -1.03 -0.34
N ALA A 197 -37.20 -2.09 -0.08
CA ALA A 197 -35.78 -2.16 -0.46
C ALA A 197 -35.58 -2.03 -1.97
N ALA A 198 -36.45 -2.67 -2.78
CA ALA A 198 -36.41 -2.56 -4.23
C ALA A 198 -36.75 -1.13 -4.72
N ALA A 199 -37.71 -0.46 -4.08
CA ALA A 199 -38.05 0.92 -4.38
C ALA A 199 -36.89 1.88 -4.04
N GLU A 200 -36.28 1.74 -2.86
CA GLU A 200 -35.11 2.53 -2.45
C GLU A 200 -33.91 2.30 -3.37
N LYS A 201 -33.67 1.06 -3.81
CA LYS A 201 -32.61 0.78 -4.79
C LYS A 201 -32.89 1.51 -6.12
N ARG A 202 -34.15 1.53 -6.59
CA ARG A 202 -34.53 2.25 -7.82
C ARG A 202 -34.32 3.75 -7.66
N THR A 203 -34.78 4.37 -6.58
CA THR A 203 -34.58 5.82 -6.36
C THR A 203 -33.10 6.18 -6.31
N ARG A 204 -32.27 5.41 -5.59
CA ARG A 204 -30.81 5.60 -5.57
C ARG A 204 -30.18 5.50 -6.97
N THR A 205 -30.62 4.53 -7.79
CA THR A 205 -30.10 4.41 -9.17
C THR A 205 -30.51 5.57 -10.05
N GLU A 206 -31.73 6.08 -9.92
CA GLU A 206 -32.22 7.23 -10.66
C GLU A 206 -31.49 8.52 -10.26
N GLU A 207 -31.24 8.72 -8.96
CA GLU A 207 -30.45 9.86 -8.45
C GLU A 207 -29.02 9.82 -8.98
N ARG A 208 -28.37 8.65 -8.97
CA ARG A 208 -27.03 8.48 -9.56
C ARG A 208 -27.01 8.83 -11.05
N LYS A 209 -28.03 8.41 -11.81
CA LYS A 209 -28.16 8.75 -13.24
C LYS A 209 -28.33 10.24 -13.46
N ARG A 210 -29.27 10.87 -12.74
CA ARG A 210 -29.50 12.33 -12.81
C ARG A 210 -28.24 13.13 -12.48
N HIS A 211 -27.50 12.70 -11.47
CA HIS A 211 -26.24 13.34 -11.10
C HIS A 211 -25.16 13.14 -12.17
N ALA A 212 -25.05 11.95 -12.75
CA ALA A 212 -24.12 11.67 -13.85
C ALA A 212 -24.43 12.53 -15.09
N GLU A 213 -25.70 12.67 -15.45
CA GLU A 213 -26.15 13.57 -16.54
C GLU A 213 -25.79 15.03 -16.25
N ALA A 214 -26.09 15.53 -15.05
CA ALA A 214 -25.74 16.89 -14.64
C ALA A 214 -24.23 17.15 -14.68
N LEU A 215 -23.41 16.17 -14.30
CA LEU A 215 -21.95 16.26 -14.41
C LEU A 215 -21.47 16.27 -15.86
N ALA A 216 -22.09 15.47 -16.74
CA ALA A 216 -21.74 15.44 -18.15
C ALA A 216 -22.01 16.79 -18.82
N ASP A 217 -23.17 17.40 -18.54
CA ASP A 217 -23.50 18.70 -19.08
C ASP A 217 -22.65 19.83 -18.51
N TRP A 218 -22.36 19.79 -17.20
CA TRP A 218 -21.39 20.70 -16.59
C TRP A 218 -20.01 20.61 -17.26
N LYS A 219 -19.53 19.39 -17.55
CA LYS A 219 -18.24 19.18 -18.21
C LYS A 219 -18.21 19.81 -19.61
N LYS A 220 -19.25 19.62 -20.41
CA LYS A 220 -19.36 20.25 -21.75
C LYS A 220 -19.29 21.78 -21.67
N LEU A 221 -20.02 22.37 -20.72
CA LEU A 221 -20.01 23.83 -20.53
C LEU A 221 -18.64 24.34 -20.05
N GLU A 222 -18.00 23.61 -19.16
CA GLU A 222 -16.69 23.97 -18.63
C GLU A 222 -15.58 23.85 -19.71
N ASP A 223 -15.67 22.85 -20.58
CA ASP A 223 -14.74 22.69 -21.70
C ASP A 223 -14.94 23.81 -22.75
N ALA A 224 -16.19 24.16 -23.08
CA ALA A 224 -16.48 25.31 -23.94
C ALA A 224 -15.94 26.62 -23.36
N ARG A 225 -16.13 26.86 -22.05
CA ARG A 225 -15.59 28.01 -21.33
C ARG A 225 -14.06 28.07 -21.41
N LYS A 226 -13.38 26.93 -21.21
CA LYS A 226 -11.92 26.84 -21.31
C LYS A 226 -11.43 27.14 -22.71
N ALA A 227 -12.10 26.62 -23.75
CA ALA A 227 -11.77 26.90 -25.14
C ALA A 227 -11.90 28.39 -25.47
N GLU A 228 -12.97 29.05 -25.04
CA GLU A 228 -13.15 30.49 -25.27
C GLU A 228 -12.10 31.33 -24.53
N ASN A 229 -11.80 30.99 -23.26
CA ASN A 229 -10.76 31.66 -22.50
C ASN A 229 -9.36 31.44 -23.10
N LYS A 230 -9.09 30.27 -23.69
CA LYS A 230 -7.87 30.00 -24.44
C LYS A 230 -7.77 30.90 -25.66
N ALA A 231 -8.82 30.98 -26.49
CA ALA A 231 -8.85 31.86 -27.66
C ALA A 231 -8.65 33.34 -27.29
N ARG A 232 -9.26 33.81 -26.18
CA ARG A 232 -9.05 35.19 -25.67
C ARG A 232 -7.59 35.45 -25.29
N ARG A 233 -6.92 34.47 -24.68
CA ARG A 233 -5.50 34.57 -24.33
C ARG A 233 -4.61 34.57 -25.56
N GLU A 234 -4.90 33.72 -26.54
CA GLU A 234 -4.17 33.65 -27.82
C GLU A 234 -4.24 34.98 -28.56
N HIS A 235 -5.44 35.53 -28.75
CA HIS A 235 -5.63 36.84 -29.37
C HIS A 235 -4.88 37.95 -28.62
N TYR A 236 -4.90 37.93 -27.28
CA TYR A 236 -4.11 38.87 -26.48
C TYR A 236 -2.60 38.71 -26.71
N HIS A 237 -2.09 37.47 -26.76
CA HIS A 237 -0.67 37.22 -27.02
C HIS A 237 -0.25 37.64 -28.43
N GLU A 238 -1.09 37.44 -29.43
CA GLU A 238 -0.86 37.92 -30.79
C GLU A 238 -0.80 39.45 -30.84
N ALA A 239 -1.77 40.14 -30.26
CA ALA A 239 -1.77 41.60 -30.15
C ALA A 239 -0.54 42.12 -29.39
N LEU A 240 -0.12 41.41 -28.33
CA LEU A 240 1.06 41.76 -27.55
C LEU A 240 2.35 41.60 -28.38
N LYS A 241 2.47 40.52 -29.16
CA LYS A 241 3.61 40.33 -30.08
C LYS A 241 3.69 41.40 -31.15
N ILE A 242 2.55 41.79 -31.74
CA ILE A 242 2.49 42.89 -32.72
C ILE A 242 2.94 44.20 -32.07
N TRP A 243 2.39 44.52 -30.89
CA TRP A 243 2.77 45.73 -30.16
C TRP A 243 4.25 45.72 -29.74
N GLU A 244 4.82 44.58 -29.37
CA GLU A 244 6.25 44.46 -29.04
C GLU A 244 7.15 44.69 -30.25
N SER A 245 6.76 44.20 -31.43
CA SER A 245 7.52 44.43 -32.67
C SER A 245 7.44 45.89 -33.11
N GLU A 246 6.26 46.53 -33.02
CA GLU A 246 6.09 47.96 -33.28
C GLU A 246 6.87 48.83 -32.29
N LYS A 247 6.86 48.46 -31.01
CA LYS A 247 7.66 49.13 -29.98
C LYS A 247 9.15 49.01 -30.25
N ALA A 248 9.62 47.85 -30.71
CA ALA A 248 11.01 47.67 -31.10
C ALA A 248 11.38 48.57 -32.29
N ARG A 249 10.55 48.60 -33.33
CA ARG A 249 10.72 49.49 -34.50
C ARG A 249 10.72 50.96 -34.12
N ALA A 250 9.78 51.40 -33.29
CA ALA A 250 9.70 52.79 -32.82
C ALA A 250 10.96 53.21 -32.04
N LYS A 251 11.56 52.27 -31.29
CA LYS A 251 12.83 52.48 -30.59
C LYS A 251 14.01 52.63 -31.57
N GLU A 252 14.07 51.83 -32.62
CA GLU A 252 15.10 51.91 -33.67
C GLU A 252 15.01 53.22 -34.46
N GLU A 253 13.80 53.60 -34.87
CA GLU A 253 13.50 54.81 -35.64
C GLU A 253 13.45 56.09 -34.76
N LYS A 254 13.58 55.95 -33.43
CA LYS A 254 13.61 57.03 -32.42
C LYS A 254 12.35 57.92 -32.38
N TRP A 255 11.17 57.38 -32.69
CA TRP A 255 9.90 58.08 -32.46
C TRP A 255 9.16 57.50 -31.24
N LYS A 256 8.15 58.23 -30.76
CA LYS A 256 7.37 57.84 -29.56
C LYS A 256 6.13 57.06 -29.98
N LEU A 257 6.01 55.81 -29.55
CA LEU A 257 4.81 55.00 -29.72
C LEU A 257 3.68 55.54 -28.81
N THR A 258 2.62 56.08 -29.40
CA THR A 258 1.45 56.62 -28.67
C THR A 258 0.46 55.51 -28.30
N GLU A 259 0.54 54.36 -28.96
CA GLU A 259 -0.37 53.23 -28.76
C GLU A 259 -0.17 52.56 -27.40
N LYS A 260 -1.27 52.38 -26.68
CA LYS A 260 -1.25 51.75 -25.35
C LYS A 260 -0.99 50.25 -25.49
N LYS A 261 -0.24 49.71 -24.55
CA LYS A 261 -0.02 48.26 -24.47
C LYS A 261 -1.38 47.52 -24.41
N PRO A 262 -1.61 46.49 -25.24
CA PRO A 262 -2.79 45.65 -25.12
C PRO A 262 -2.94 45.12 -23.69
N THR A 263 -4.18 44.99 -23.21
CA THR A 263 -4.49 44.43 -21.89
C THR A 263 -5.41 43.23 -22.03
N LEU A 264 -5.19 42.20 -21.20
CA LEU A 264 -6.03 41.01 -21.20
C LEU A 264 -7.35 41.37 -20.48
N GLY A 265 -8.46 41.28 -21.21
CA GLY A 265 -9.79 41.50 -20.65
C GLY A 265 -10.17 40.47 -19.58
N LYS A 266 -11.33 40.67 -18.92
CA LYS A 266 -11.84 39.72 -17.92
C LYS A 266 -12.13 38.36 -18.57
N LEU A 267 -11.57 37.30 -17.99
CA LEU A 267 -11.86 35.92 -18.38
C LEU A 267 -13.21 35.46 -17.81
N ILE A 268 -13.83 34.49 -18.47
CA ILE A 268 -15.10 33.92 -18.04
C ILE A 268 -14.88 33.10 -16.77
N ALA A 269 -15.63 33.40 -15.71
CA ALA A 269 -15.54 32.73 -14.42
C ALA A 269 -15.97 31.26 -14.51
N ALA A 270 -15.42 30.41 -13.63
CA ALA A 270 -15.73 28.98 -13.61
C ALA A 270 -17.20 28.72 -13.27
N ILE A 271 -17.81 27.73 -13.94
CA ILE A 271 -19.19 27.34 -13.69
C ILE A 271 -19.21 26.47 -12.42
N PRO A 272 -20.11 26.71 -11.45
CA PRO A 272 -20.16 25.93 -10.22
C PRO A 272 -20.43 24.46 -10.53
N ARG A 273 -19.63 23.57 -9.95
CA ARG A 273 -19.78 22.12 -10.11
C ARG A 273 -21.04 21.63 -9.39
N PRO A 274 -21.84 20.73 -9.98
CA PRO A 274 -22.93 20.05 -9.28
C PRO A 274 -22.41 19.43 -7.98
N LYS A 275 -23.07 19.71 -6.86
CA LYS A 275 -22.71 19.15 -5.56
C LYS A 275 -23.23 17.73 -5.46
N VAL A 276 -22.37 16.82 -5.02
CA VAL A 276 -22.81 15.49 -4.58
C VAL A 276 -23.63 15.68 -3.32
N ILE A 277 -24.91 15.34 -3.37
CA ILE A 277 -25.70 15.21 -2.14
C ILE A 277 -25.20 13.92 -1.50
N VAL A 278 -24.28 14.05 -0.55
CA VAL A 278 -23.88 12.93 0.30
C VAL A 278 -25.03 12.75 1.27
N THR A 279 -25.98 11.88 0.93
CA THR A 279 -26.86 11.30 1.93
C THR A 279 -25.96 10.44 2.82
N GLU A 280 -25.74 10.86 4.07
CA GLU A 280 -24.86 10.20 5.07
C GLU A 280 -25.35 8.80 5.51
N GLU A 281 -26.14 8.11 4.69
CA GLU A 281 -26.69 6.79 5.00
C GLU A 281 -26.30 5.78 3.91
N CYS A 282 -25.09 5.21 4.03
CA CYS A 282 -24.69 3.92 3.46
C CYS A 282 -23.38 3.46 4.14
N GLU A 283 -23.43 3.18 5.44
CA GLU A 283 -22.69 2.02 5.94
C GLU A 283 -23.46 0.78 5.49
N SER A 284 -22.76 -0.20 4.90
CA SER A 284 -23.33 -1.38 4.25
C SER A 284 -23.86 -1.05 2.83
N ASP A 285 -23.32 -1.58 1.72
CA ASP A 285 -22.70 -2.87 1.47
C ASP A 285 -21.63 -2.65 0.40
N GLY A 286 -20.44 -3.22 0.59
CA GLY A 286 -19.35 -3.18 -0.39
C GLY A 286 -19.70 -3.95 -1.67
N GLU A 287 -20.57 -3.40 -2.51
CA GLU A 287 -20.46 -3.58 -3.96
C GLU A 287 -19.17 -2.86 -4.37
N CYS A 288 -18.08 -3.62 -4.39
CA CYS A 288 -16.85 -3.26 -5.06
C CYS A 288 -17.21 -2.88 -6.50
N PHE A 289 -17.13 -1.58 -6.79
CA PHE A 289 -17.06 -1.09 -8.15
C PHE A 289 -15.81 -1.71 -8.77
N ASP A 290 -15.97 -2.66 -9.69
CA ASP A 290 -14.89 -3.18 -10.52
C ASP A 290 -14.38 -2.02 -11.38
N LEU A 291 -13.36 -1.33 -10.89
CA LEU A 291 -12.68 -0.19 -11.50
C LEU A 291 -11.64 -0.66 -12.55
N ASP A 292 -11.92 -1.75 -13.25
CA ASP A 292 -11.03 -2.31 -14.28
C ASP A 292 -11.24 -1.68 -15.67
N ASP A 293 -12.08 -0.65 -15.80
CA ASP A 293 -12.31 0.09 -17.05
C ASP A 293 -11.82 1.55 -17.00
N ILE A 294 -10.57 1.74 -16.56
CA ILE A 294 -9.79 2.95 -16.88
C ILE A 294 -8.54 2.48 -17.65
N GLY A 295 -8.78 1.78 -18.76
CA GLY A 295 -7.82 1.58 -19.82
C GLY A 295 -8.05 2.61 -20.92
N SER A 296 -7.03 3.42 -21.21
CA SER A 296 -6.90 4.26 -22.40
C SER A 296 -7.56 5.64 -22.37
N CYS A 297 -6.78 6.65 -21.99
CA CYS A 297 -6.79 7.89 -22.75
C CYS A 297 -5.41 8.55 -22.74
N ALA A 298 -4.76 8.45 -23.90
CA ALA A 298 -3.81 9.38 -24.50
C ALA A 298 -2.52 9.71 -23.73
N SER A 299 -1.44 9.14 -24.25
CA SER A 299 -0.13 9.78 -24.33
C SER A 299 -0.29 11.18 -24.92
N ASP A 300 0.06 12.21 -24.16
CA ASP A 300 0.48 13.49 -24.71
C ASP A 300 2.00 13.59 -24.54
N GLU A 301 2.64 13.61 -25.69
CA GLU A 301 4.07 13.86 -25.91
C GLU A 301 4.45 15.24 -25.33
N TYR A 302 5.58 15.28 -24.64
CA TYR A 302 6.40 16.46 -24.44
C TYR A 302 7.80 16.18 -24.97
#